data_AF-A0A418PUG4-F1
#
_entry.id   AF-A0A418PUG4-F1
#
_cell.length_a   1.000
_cell.length_b   1.000
_cell.length_c   1.000
_cell.angle_alpha   90.00
_cell.angle_beta   90.00
_cell.angle_gamma   90.00
#
_symmetry.space_group_name_H-M   'P 1'
#
loop_
_entity.id
_entity.type
_entity.pdbx_description
1 polymer ?
#
loop_
_entity_poly.entity_id
_entity_poly.type
_entity_poly.pdbx_seq_one_letter_code
_entity_poly.pdbx_strand_id
1 'polypeptide(L)'
;MERSISIRGLFRISRPVNLLMVAFAQLMTAYFLVETTAQGLPVFQDFRLYLIVFSTVLITAAGYMINDYYDVKIDYVNRPNEVVVGKGIKRRVVLFLHSLINFTAIGLGYLVSPRIALVNFSAAFLLWLYSNRLKREPFIGNLTVAFLTGFSVYLIGYFYQKSELLVLTYAIFAFFLNLIREIIKDIEDRPGDRRHGCRTLPIVIGFRKTKQVIFLIAIGFVCSILIVTFKIANPVLFIYFGILGAVFMWFMWKVYQADRKDHFSELSTISKILMLVGTLSMAFL
;
A
#
# COMPACT_ATOMS: atom_id res chain seq x y z
N MET A 1 31.36 -9.61 -12.74
CA MET A 1 31.50 -9.66 -11.26
C MET A 1 30.15 -9.41 -10.61
N GLU A 2 29.53 -10.44 -10.03
CA GLU A 2 28.38 -10.25 -9.13
C GLU A 2 28.82 -9.38 -7.94
N ARG A 3 28.38 -8.12 -7.89
CA ARG A 3 28.61 -7.29 -6.70
C ARG A 3 27.87 -7.93 -5.51
N SER A 4 28.50 -7.97 -4.34
CA SER A 4 27.86 -8.42 -3.11
C SER A 4 26.66 -7.55 -2.76
N ILE A 5 26.80 -6.23 -2.98
CA ILE A 5 25.78 -5.20 -2.76
C ILE A 5 25.86 -4.16 -3.88
N SER A 6 24.72 -3.84 -4.49
CA SER A 6 24.59 -2.72 -5.43
C SER A 6 23.69 -1.67 -4.80
N ILE A 7 24.22 -0.48 -4.51
CA ILE A 7 23.47 0.63 -3.89
C ILE A 7 22.25 1.00 -4.76
N ARG A 8 22.45 1.13 -6.08
CA ARG A 8 21.35 1.37 -7.04
C ARG A 8 20.32 0.24 -7.02
N GLY A 9 20.76 -1.01 -6.83
CA GLY A 9 19.87 -2.15 -6.65
C GLY A 9 19.05 -2.06 -5.36
N LEU A 10 19.67 -1.64 -4.25
CA LEU A 10 18.99 -1.46 -2.97
C LEU A 10 17.95 -0.35 -3.02
N PHE A 11 18.29 0.78 -3.62
CA PHE A 11 17.30 1.85 -3.84
C PHE A 11 16.13 1.37 -4.69
N ARG A 12 16.38 0.57 -5.73
CA ARG A 12 15.32 0.09 -6.61
C ARG A 12 14.41 -0.95 -5.95
N ILE A 13 14.98 -1.94 -5.26
CA ILE A 13 14.22 -3.04 -4.63
C ILE A 13 13.30 -2.53 -3.51
N SER A 14 13.69 -1.47 -2.81
CA SER A 14 12.89 -0.89 -1.72
C SER A 14 11.72 -0.02 -2.18
N ARG A 15 11.63 0.32 -3.48
CA ARG A 15 10.53 1.11 -4.09
C ARG A 15 10.27 2.45 -3.37
N PRO A 16 11.23 3.41 -3.42
CA PRO A 16 11.24 4.62 -2.59
C PRO A 16 10.00 5.50 -2.75
N VAL A 17 9.44 5.62 -3.96
CA VAL A 17 8.20 6.38 -4.18
C VAL A 17 7.06 5.83 -3.32
N ASN A 18 6.92 4.51 -3.23
CA ASN A 18 5.88 3.90 -2.42
C ASN A 18 6.15 4.10 -0.92
N LEU A 19 7.42 4.01 -0.49
CA LEU A 19 7.80 4.28 0.91
C LEU A 19 7.51 5.72 1.31
N LEU A 20 7.82 6.67 0.43
CA LEU A 20 7.51 8.09 0.63
C LEU A 20 6.02 8.33 0.71
N MET A 21 5.21 7.67 -0.11
CA MET A 21 3.74 7.77 -0.03
C MET A 21 3.20 7.28 1.31
N VAL A 22 3.72 6.16 1.84
CA VAL A 22 3.30 5.65 3.17
C VAL A 22 3.70 6.63 4.28
N ALA A 23 4.94 7.09 4.29
CA ALA A 23 5.41 8.07 5.26
C ALA A 23 4.61 9.38 5.19
N PHE A 24 4.37 9.87 3.96
CA PHE A 24 3.60 11.07 3.70
C PHE A 24 2.16 10.92 4.23
N ALA A 25 1.49 9.81 3.94
CA ALA A 25 0.13 9.56 4.43
C ALA A 25 0.06 9.53 5.96
N GLN A 26 1.02 8.89 6.63
CA GLN A 26 1.08 8.89 8.10
C GLN A 26 1.36 10.27 8.68
N LEU A 27 2.25 11.06 8.08
CA LEU A 27 2.55 12.43 8.52
C LEU A 27 1.36 13.39 8.29
N MET A 28 0.64 13.25 7.17
CA MET A 28 -0.58 14.02 6.91
C MET A 28 -1.69 13.66 7.88
N THR A 29 -1.84 12.37 8.18
CA THR A 29 -2.77 11.89 9.22
C THR A 29 -2.43 12.50 10.57
N ALA A 30 -1.15 12.49 10.96
CA ALA A 30 -0.71 13.07 12.22
C ALA A 30 -0.99 14.58 12.25
N TYR A 31 -0.58 15.33 11.23
CA TYR A 31 -0.67 16.78 11.23
C TYR A 31 -2.10 17.31 11.16
N PHE A 32 -2.89 16.82 10.20
CA PHE A 32 -4.21 17.38 9.91
C PHE A 32 -5.37 16.67 10.61
N LEU A 33 -5.22 15.40 10.99
CA LEU A 33 -6.30 14.66 11.63
C LEU A 33 -6.11 14.51 13.14
N VAL A 34 -4.88 14.34 13.60
CA VAL A 34 -4.58 14.17 15.03
C VAL A 34 -4.26 15.51 15.69
N GLU A 35 -3.44 16.34 15.05
CA GLU A 35 -2.96 17.67 15.47
C GLU A 35 -2.13 17.70 16.76
N THR A 36 -2.71 17.23 17.86
CA THR A 36 -2.13 17.26 19.21
C THR A 36 -2.17 15.89 19.90
N THR A 37 -1.16 15.64 20.72
CA THR A 37 -1.11 14.51 21.66
C THR A 37 -2.21 14.63 22.73
N ALA A 38 -2.41 13.57 23.51
CA ALA A 38 -3.34 13.60 24.65
C ALA A 38 -3.01 14.71 25.68
N GLN A 39 -1.76 15.15 25.73
CA GLN A 39 -1.27 16.22 26.60
C GLN A 39 -1.38 17.62 25.97
N GLY A 40 -1.94 17.75 24.77
CA GLY A 40 -2.11 19.02 24.07
C GLY A 40 -0.85 19.52 23.34
N LEU A 41 0.26 18.78 23.37
CA LEU A 41 1.46 19.11 22.60
C LEU A 41 1.25 18.79 21.11
N PRO A 42 1.74 19.63 20.18
CA PRO A 42 1.73 19.31 18.75
C PRO A 42 2.37 17.95 18.47
N VAL A 43 1.73 17.09 17.67
CA VAL A 43 2.23 15.73 17.42
C VAL A 43 3.62 15.66 16.79
N PHE A 44 4.03 16.70 16.05
CA PHE A 44 5.36 16.78 15.46
C PHE A 44 6.47 17.02 16.49
N GLN A 45 6.12 17.44 17.71
CA GLN A 45 7.07 17.51 18.81
C GLN A 45 7.23 16.16 19.53
N ASP A 46 6.36 15.18 19.26
CA ASP A 46 6.45 13.85 19.83
C ASP A 46 7.38 12.96 19.00
N PHE A 47 8.55 12.63 19.57
CA PHE A 47 9.53 11.77 18.91
C PHE A 47 8.97 10.38 18.53
N ARG A 48 7.94 9.90 19.25
CA ARG A 48 7.29 8.61 18.99
C ARG A 48 6.61 8.57 17.63
N LEU A 49 6.14 9.70 17.10
CA LEU A 49 5.61 9.79 15.73
C LEU A 49 6.64 9.30 14.72
N TYR A 50 7.86 9.84 14.79
CA TYR A 50 8.92 9.53 13.84
C TYR A 50 9.38 8.08 13.95
N LEU A 51 9.39 7.50 15.16
CA LEU A 51 9.66 6.08 15.35
C LEU A 51 8.60 5.19 14.70
N ILE A 52 7.30 5.52 14.83
CA ILE A 52 6.21 4.79 14.17
C ILE A 52 6.34 4.89 12.66
N VAL A 53 6.50 6.10 12.12
CA VAL A 53 6.62 6.32 10.67
C VAL A 53 7.84 5.59 10.10
N PHE A 54 8.99 5.74 10.76
CA PHE A 54 10.22 5.10 10.30
C PHE A 54 10.14 3.57 10.38
N SER A 55 9.59 3.01 11.46
CA SER A 55 9.38 1.55 11.55
C SER A 55 8.40 1.02 10.49
N THR A 56 7.34 1.76 10.18
CA THR A 56 6.39 1.40 9.11
C THR A 56 7.08 1.39 7.74
N VAL A 57 7.91 2.40 7.46
CA VAL A 57 8.70 2.48 6.23
C VAL A 57 9.68 1.32 6.11
N LEU A 58 10.37 0.95 7.19
CA LEU A 58 11.30 -0.17 7.21
C LEU A 58 10.58 -1.51 6.94
N ILE A 59 9.43 -1.75 7.58
CA ILE A 59 8.62 -2.97 7.34
C ILE A 59 8.17 -3.02 5.88
N THR A 60 7.70 -1.89 5.34
CA THR A 60 7.27 -1.80 3.94
C THR A 60 8.44 -2.10 2.98
N ALA A 61 9.62 -1.54 3.26
CA ALA A 61 10.83 -1.80 2.48
C ALA A 61 11.26 -3.28 2.54
N ALA A 62 11.22 -3.88 3.73
CA ALA A 62 11.48 -5.31 3.92
C ALA A 62 10.44 -6.18 3.19
N GLY A 63 9.18 -5.75 3.17
CA GLY A 63 8.10 -6.37 2.40
C GLY A 63 8.38 -6.40 0.89
N TYR A 64 8.86 -5.29 0.31
CA TYR A 64 9.28 -5.28 -1.09
C TYR A 64 10.50 -6.16 -1.36
N MET A 65 11.48 -6.18 -0.45
CA MET A 65 12.65 -7.05 -0.57
C MET A 65 12.30 -8.55 -0.62
N ILE A 66 11.45 -9.01 0.31
CA ILE A 66 11.03 -10.42 0.33
C ILE A 66 10.10 -10.73 -0.84
N ASN A 67 9.29 -9.79 -1.29
CA ASN A 67 8.46 -9.99 -2.47
C ASN A 67 9.30 -10.24 -3.72
N ASP A 68 10.26 -9.36 -4.02
CA ASP A 68 11.15 -9.49 -5.17
C ASP A 68 12.05 -10.76 -5.05
N TYR A 69 12.38 -11.20 -3.83
CA TYR A 69 13.08 -12.47 -3.61
C TYR A 69 12.28 -13.68 -4.11
N TYR A 70 10.97 -13.73 -3.83
CA TYR A 70 10.10 -14.81 -4.29
C TYR A 70 9.70 -14.65 -5.77
N ASP A 71 9.62 -13.42 -6.29
CA ASP A 71 9.12 -13.12 -7.63
C ASP A 71 10.18 -13.12 -8.73
N VAL A 72 11.45 -13.35 -8.43
CA VAL A 72 12.55 -13.32 -9.42
C VAL A 72 12.14 -13.92 -10.77
N LYS A 73 11.61 -15.16 -10.79
CA LYS A 73 11.23 -15.84 -12.04
C LYS A 73 10.02 -15.19 -12.74
N ILE A 74 9.02 -14.74 -11.97
CA ILE A 74 7.82 -14.05 -12.47
C ILE A 74 8.21 -12.71 -13.08
N ASP A 75 9.06 -11.94 -12.39
CA ASP A 75 9.51 -10.62 -12.83
C ASP A 75 10.40 -10.70 -14.08
N TYR A 76 11.14 -11.79 -14.29
CA TYR A 76 11.86 -12.02 -15.54
C TYR A 76 10.92 -12.08 -16.77
N VAL A 77 9.68 -12.50 -16.59
CA VAL A 77 8.67 -12.55 -17.65
C VAL A 77 7.93 -11.22 -17.77
N ASN A 78 7.49 -10.66 -16.64
CA ASN A 78 6.64 -9.48 -16.65
C ASN A 78 7.42 -8.17 -16.83
N ARG A 79 8.60 -8.07 -16.22
CA ARG A 79 9.38 -6.82 -16.05
C ARG A 79 10.90 -7.12 -16.07
N PRO A 80 11.46 -7.68 -17.17
CA PRO A 80 12.84 -8.20 -17.22
C PRO A 80 13.93 -7.16 -16.90
N ASN A 81 13.65 -5.89 -17.20
CA ASN A 81 14.52 -4.74 -16.96
C ASN A 81 14.48 -4.24 -15.51
N GLU A 82 13.52 -4.72 -14.71
CA GLU A 82 13.32 -4.33 -13.31
C GLU A 82 13.92 -5.31 -12.32
N VAL A 83 14.22 -6.55 -12.74
CA VAL A 83 14.79 -7.60 -11.89
C VAL A 83 16.14 -7.19 -11.29
N VAL A 84 16.17 -7.00 -9.98
CA VAL A 84 17.40 -6.71 -9.22
C VAL A 84 17.96 -7.96 -8.55
N VAL A 85 17.09 -8.78 -7.96
CA VAL A 85 17.50 -9.95 -7.18
C VAL A 85 18.03 -11.05 -8.10
N GLY A 86 19.25 -11.52 -7.82
CA GLY A 86 19.96 -12.50 -8.65
C GLY A 86 20.71 -11.91 -9.84
N LYS A 87 20.46 -10.65 -10.24
CA LYS A 87 21.30 -9.92 -11.23
C LYS A 87 22.28 -8.96 -10.57
N GLY A 88 21.77 -8.09 -9.69
CA GLY A 88 22.51 -7.00 -9.05
C GLY A 88 22.77 -7.20 -7.57
N ILE A 89 21.97 -8.03 -6.89
CA ILE A 89 22.12 -8.36 -5.46
C ILE A 89 21.91 -9.85 -5.26
N LYS A 90 22.78 -10.49 -4.47
CA LYS A 90 22.67 -11.92 -4.16
C LYS A 90 21.44 -12.20 -3.29
N ARG A 91 20.73 -13.30 -3.58
CA ARG A 91 19.56 -13.77 -2.83
C ARG A 91 19.78 -13.85 -1.31
N ARG A 92 20.92 -14.40 -0.87
CA ARG A 92 21.30 -14.48 0.54
C ARG A 92 21.41 -13.11 1.24
N VAL A 93 21.87 -12.10 0.50
CA VAL A 93 22.00 -10.74 1.02
C VAL A 93 20.63 -10.09 1.17
N VAL A 94 19.73 -10.30 0.22
CA VAL A 94 18.34 -9.81 0.32
C VAL A 94 17.63 -10.40 1.53
N LEU A 95 17.78 -11.71 1.78
CA LEU A 95 17.21 -12.34 2.98
C LEU A 95 17.80 -11.78 4.27
N PHE A 96 19.13 -11.65 4.35
CA PHE A 96 19.79 -11.06 5.51
C PHE A 96 19.30 -9.63 5.79
N LEU A 97 19.27 -8.77 4.75
CA LEU A 97 18.80 -7.38 4.88
C LEU A 97 17.33 -7.32 5.26
N HIS A 98 16.47 -8.15 4.65
CA HIS A 98 15.06 -8.26 5.01
C HIS A 98 14.88 -8.57 6.50
N SER A 99 15.59 -9.58 7.01
CA SER A 99 15.53 -9.96 8.42
C SER A 99 16.05 -8.84 9.33
N LEU A 100 17.22 -8.28 9.02
CA LEU A 100 17.83 -7.20 9.80
C LEU A 100 16.92 -5.97 9.89
N ILE A 101 16.33 -5.56 8.76
CA ILE A 101 15.43 -4.41 8.68
C ILE A 101 14.16 -4.67 9.49
N ASN A 102 13.56 -5.86 9.39
CA ASN A 102 12.38 -6.21 10.18
C ASN A 102 12.66 -6.23 11.69
N PHE A 103 13.76 -6.83 12.13
CA PHE A 103 14.14 -6.81 13.55
C PHE A 103 14.37 -5.39 14.06
N THR A 104 15.02 -4.54 13.25
CA THR A 104 15.21 -3.13 13.58
C THR A 104 13.85 -2.42 13.71
N ALA A 105 12.94 -2.60 12.76
CA ALA A 105 11.62 -1.97 12.78
C ALA A 105 10.75 -2.42 13.97
N ILE A 106 10.80 -3.69 14.33
CA ILE A 106 10.11 -4.22 15.52
C ILE A 106 10.73 -3.63 16.79
N GLY A 107 12.06 -3.54 16.87
CA GLY A 107 12.78 -2.91 17.97
C GLY A 107 12.40 -1.43 18.14
N LEU A 108 12.33 -0.66 17.05
CA LEU A 108 11.84 0.72 17.07
C LEU A 108 10.39 0.81 17.54
N GLY A 109 9.54 -0.13 17.11
CA GLY A 109 8.16 -0.23 17.59
C GLY A 109 8.09 -0.48 19.09
N TYR A 110 8.99 -1.30 19.64
CA TYR A 110 9.09 -1.58 21.08
C TYR A 110 9.48 -0.34 21.89
N LEU A 111 10.39 0.49 21.36
CA LEU A 111 10.75 1.78 21.98
C LEU A 111 9.56 2.74 22.07
N VAL A 112 8.57 2.59 21.19
CA VAL A 112 7.30 3.34 21.27
C VAL A 112 6.35 2.69 22.27
N SER A 113 6.01 1.42 22.06
CA SER A 113 5.30 0.59 23.03
C SER A 113 5.28 -0.90 22.62
N PRO A 114 5.10 -1.84 23.56
CA PRO A 114 4.97 -3.26 23.24
C PRO A 114 3.83 -3.58 22.25
N ARG A 115 2.75 -2.80 22.26
CA ARG A 115 1.63 -2.95 21.32
C ARG A 115 2.03 -2.61 19.88
N ILE A 116 2.81 -1.53 19.70
CA ILE A 116 3.33 -1.15 18.38
C ILE A 116 4.36 -2.18 17.89
N ALA A 117 5.19 -2.75 18.77
CA ALA A 117 6.08 -3.85 18.41
C ALA A 117 5.31 -5.08 17.90
N LEU A 118 4.22 -5.46 18.57
CA LEU A 118 3.36 -6.58 18.16
C LEU A 118 2.69 -6.31 16.82
N VAL A 119 2.21 -5.09 16.59
CA VAL A 119 1.67 -4.65 15.30
C VAL A 119 2.73 -4.79 14.20
N ASN A 120 3.94 -4.29 14.45
CA ASN A 120 5.06 -4.36 13.52
C ASN A 120 5.44 -5.81 13.19
N PHE A 121 5.51 -6.67 14.21
CA PHE A 121 5.75 -8.10 14.04
C PHE A 121 4.66 -8.75 13.17
N SER A 122 3.40 -8.46 13.46
CA SER A 122 2.25 -9.01 12.72
C SER A 122 2.26 -8.57 11.26
N ALA A 123 2.56 -7.30 10.98
CA ALA A 123 2.69 -6.77 9.63
C ALA A 123 3.86 -7.41 8.87
N ALA A 124 5.03 -7.54 9.50
CA ALA A 124 6.20 -8.19 8.91
C ALA A 124 5.93 -9.67 8.59
N PHE A 125 5.29 -10.40 9.52
CA PHE A 125 4.89 -11.79 9.32
C PHE A 125 3.87 -11.92 8.17
N LEU A 126 2.87 -11.05 8.14
CA LEU A 126 1.83 -11.07 7.12
C LEU A 126 2.38 -10.74 5.72
N LEU A 127 3.34 -9.81 5.60
CA LEU A 127 4.05 -9.53 4.34
C LEU A 127 4.91 -10.71 3.88
N TRP A 128 5.58 -11.40 4.81
CA TRP A 128 6.30 -12.64 4.48
C TRP A 128 5.33 -13.73 4.01
N LEU A 129 4.22 -13.94 4.73
CA LEU A 129 3.19 -14.92 4.39
C LEU A 129 2.54 -14.59 3.02
N TYR A 130 2.33 -13.31 2.75
CA TYR A 130 1.88 -12.82 1.46
C TYR A 130 2.82 -13.22 0.33
N SER A 131 4.12 -12.89 0.46
CA SER A 131 5.11 -13.17 -0.59
C SER A 131 5.38 -14.66 -0.77
N ASN A 132 5.31 -15.44 0.31
CA ASN A 132 5.54 -16.88 0.26
C ASN A 132 4.34 -17.65 -0.32
N ARG A 133 3.10 -17.26 0.05
CA ARG A 133 1.89 -18.02 -0.26
C ARG A 133 0.73 -17.18 -0.79
N LEU A 134 0.26 -16.17 -0.04
CA LEU A 134 -1.08 -15.58 -0.30
C LEU A 134 -1.19 -14.92 -1.67
N LYS A 135 -0.11 -14.35 -2.22
CA LYS A 135 -0.15 -13.74 -3.56
C LYS A 135 -0.45 -14.73 -4.69
N ARG A 136 -0.23 -16.03 -4.45
CA ARG A 136 -0.50 -17.08 -5.44
C ARG A 136 -1.95 -17.55 -5.38
N GLU A 137 -2.72 -17.13 -4.39
CA GLU A 137 -4.12 -17.47 -4.20
C GLU A 137 -5.02 -16.31 -4.70
N PRO A 138 -6.24 -16.60 -5.16
CA PRO A 138 -7.13 -15.58 -5.70
C PRO A 138 -7.58 -14.64 -4.58
N PHE A 139 -7.50 -13.32 -4.83
CA PHE A 139 -8.05 -12.23 -4.03
C PHE A 139 -7.44 -11.99 -2.64
N ILE A 140 -7.12 -13.04 -1.88
CA ILE A 140 -6.61 -12.93 -0.50
C ILE A 140 -5.28 -12.20 -0.43
N GLY A 141 -4.41 -12.36 -1.43
CA GLY A 141 -3.17 -11.60 -1.55
C GLY A 141 -3.44 -10.09 -1.71
N ASN A 142 -4.35 -9.72 -2.61
CA ASN A 142 -4.73 -8.31 -2.84
C ASN A 142 -5.34 -7.71 -1.56
N LEU A 143 -6.23 -8.45 -0.91
CA LEU A 143 -6.87 -8.05 0.34
C LEU A 143 -5.84 -7.80 1.45
N THR A 144 -4.81 -8.64 1.55
CA THR A 144 -3.73 -8.52 2.54
C THR A 144 -2.96 -7.21 2.39
N VAL A 145 -2.51 -6.89 1.17
CA VAL A 145 -1.72 -5.66 0.92
C VAL A 145 -2.60 -4.42 1.06
N ALA A 146 -3.85 -4.49 0.61
CA ALA A 146 -4.83 -3.42 0.80
C ALA A 146 -5.08 -3.14 2.29
N PHE A 147 -5.30 -4.20 3.09
CA PHE A 147 -5.48 -4.11 4.53
C PHE A 147 -4.29 -3.43 5.20
N LEU A 148 -3.07 -3.90 4.95
CA LEU A 148 -1.86 -3.30 5.52
C LEU A 148 -1.69 -1.82 5.12
N THR A 149 -2.08 -1.46 3.90
CA THR A 149 -2.01 -0.07 3.41
C THR A 149 -2.97 0.82 4.17
N GLY A 150 -4.25 0.45 4.27
CA GLY A 150 -5.23 1.20 5.08
C GLY A 150 -4.87 1.22 6.56
N PHE A 151 -4.43 0.08 7.10
CA PHE A 151 -4.03 -0.05 8.49
C PHE A 151 -2.83 0.84 8.85
N SER A 152 -1.89 1.07 7.92
CA SER A 152 -0.77 1.98 8.15
C SER A 152 -1.20 3.43 8.45
N VAL A 153 -2.28 3.89 7.80
CA VAL A 153 -2.91 5.20 8.06
C VAL A 153 -3.63 5.17 9.41
N TYR A 154 -4.44 4.12 9.64
CA TYR A 154 -5.18 3.94 10.89
C TYR A 154 -4.28 3.90 12.13
N LEU A 155 -3.08 3.32 12.01
CA LEU A 155 -2.12 3.15 13.10
C LEU A 155 -1.79 4.47 13.83
N ILE A 156 -1.76 5.59 13.10
CA ILE A 156 -1.49 6.91 13.68
C ILE A 156 -2.65 7.37 14.57
N GLY A 157 -3.89 7.29 14.09
CA GLY A 157 -5.08 7.61 14.89
C GLY A 157 -5.24 6.66 16.08
N TYR A 158 -4.95 5.37 15.89
CA TYR A 158 -4.94 4.39 16.97
C TYR A 158 -3.90 4.72 18.04
N PHE A 159 -2.69 5.13 17.67
CA PHE A 159 -1.66 5.43 18.66
C PHE A 159 -2.00 6.67 19.50
N TYR A 160 -2.49 7.74 18.86
CA TYR A 160 -2.81 9.00 19.54
C TYR A 160 -4.24 9.08 20.11
N GLN A 161 -5.12 8.12 19.78
CA GLN A 161 -6.52 8.03 20.26
C GLN A 161 -7.32 9.30 19.95
N LYS A 162 -7.19 9.80 18.71
CA LYS A 162 -7.80 11.06 18.24
C LYS A 162 -8.43 10.88 16.86
N SER A 163 -9.52 11.61 16.63
CA SER A 163 -10.20 11.73 15.33
C SER A 163 -10.50 10.38 14.67
N GLU A 164 -10.91 9.39 15.47
CA GLU A 164 -10.99 7.99 15.04
C GLU A 164 -11.84 7.81 13.78
N LEU A 165 -12.99 8.50 13.68
CA LEU A 165 -13.87 8.40 12.52
C LEU A 165 -13.23 8.97 11.24
N LEU A 166 -12.55 10.12 11.33
CA LEU A 166 -11.86 10.74 10.19
C LEU A 166 -10.67 9.89 9.75
N VAL A 167 -9.82 9.48 10.69
CA VAL A 167 -8.67 8.61 10.39
C VAL A 167 -9.14 7.28 9.79
N LEU A 168 -10.19 6.67 10.34
CA LEU A 168 -10.78 5.45 9.81
C LEU A 168 -11.29 5.65 8.38
N THR A 169 -11.86 6.81 8.06
CA THR A 169 -12.31 7.14 6.70
C THR A 169 -11.15 7.11 5.71
N TYR A 170 -10.03 7.76 6.05
CA TYR A 170 -8.85 7.76 5.19
C TYR A 170 -8.16 6.40 5.13
N ALA A 171 -8.23 5.61 6.20
CA ALA A 171 -7.77 4.22 6.19
C ALA A 171 -8.61 3.34 5.25
N ILE A 172 -9.93 3.48 5.27
CA ILE A 172 -10.87 2.80 4.36
C ILE A 172 -10.63 3.25 2.91
N PHE A 173 -10.39 4.54 2.69
CA PHE A 173 -10.03 5.09 1.39
C PHE A 173 -8.75 4.47 0.83
N ALA A 174 -7.68 4.47 1.63
CA ALA A 174 -6.40 3.88 1.26
C ALA A 174 -6.52 2.36 1.01
N PHE A 175 -7.34 1.67 1.81
CA PHE A 175 -7.65 0.25 1.63
C PHE A 175 -8.32 -0.01 0.26
N PHE A 176 -9.44 0.65 -0.05
CA PHE A 176 -10.19 0.37 -1.27
C PHE A 176 -9.43 0.75 -2.54
N LEU A 177 -8.79 1.92 -2.57
CA LEU A 177 -7.98 2.31 -3.72
C LEU A 177 -6.81 1.36 -3.95
N ASN A 178 -6.12 0.94 -2.88
CA ASN A 178 -5.03 0.00 -3.04
C ASN A 178 -5.53 -1.41 -3.42
N LEU A 179 -6.71 -1.84 -2.96
CA LEU A 179 -7.32 -3.09 -3.38
C LEU A 179 -7.61 -3.10 -4.88
N ILE A 180 -8.24 -2.04 -5.40
CA ILE A 180 -8.49 -1.88 -6.84
C ILE A 180 -7.17 -1.90 -7.62
N ARG A 181 -6.17 -1.15 -7.13
CA ARG A 181 -4.84 -1.08 -7.74
C ARG A 181 -4.13 -2.43 -7.78
N GLU A 182 -4.18 -3.23 -6.73
CA GLU A 182 -3.55 -4.54 -6.71
C GLU A 182 -4.24 -5.52 -7.67
N ILE A 183 -5.57 -5.48 -7.80
CA ILE A 183 -6.27 -6.31 -8.80
C ILE A 183 -5.94 -5.85 -10.23
N ILE A 184 -5.79 -4.54 -10.47
CA ILE A 184 -5.31 -3.99 -11.74
C ILE A 184 -3.90 -4.50 -12.08
N LYS A 185 -3.01 -4.57 -11.09
CA LYS A 185 -1.66 -5.13 -11.26
C LYS A 185 -1.67 -6.62 -11.58
N ASP A 186 -2.55 -7.41 -10.95
CA ASP A 186 -2.69 -8.83 -11.30
C ASP A 186 -3.13 -9.01 -12.77
N ILE A 187 -3.91 -8.08 -13.32
CA ILE A 187 -4.28 -8.08 -14.73
C ILE A 187 -3.05 -7.77 -15.61
N GLU A 188 -2.25 -6.78 -15.22
CA GLU A 188 -0.99 -6.38 -15.89
C GLU A 188 0.04 -7.54 -15.91
N ASP A 189 0.17 -8.24 -14.79
CA ASP A 189 1.19 -9.25 -14.51
C ASP A 189 0.74 -10.70 -14.85
N ARG A 190 -0.46 -10.86 -15.41
CA ARG A 190 -1.07 -12.14 -15.81
C ARG A 190 -0.16 -13.09 -16.61
N PRO A 191 0.66 -12.64 -17.59
CA PRO A 191 1.49 -13.55 -18.39
C PRO A 191 2.56 -14.29 -17.56
N GLY A 192 3.25 -13.59 -16.65
CA GLY A 192 4.24 -14.18 -15.75
C GLY A 192 3.60 -15.04 -14.67
N ASP A 193 2.50 -14.57 -14.09
CA ASP A 193 1.75 -15.28 -13.06
C ASP A 193 1.25 -16.64 -13.56
N ARG A 194 0.73 -16.69 -14.79
CA ARG A 194 0.24 -17.93 -15.41
C ARG A 194 1.36 -18.93 -15.67
N ARG A 195 2.55 -18.47 -16.10
CA ARG A 195 3.70 -19.36 -16.34
C ARG A 195 4.26 -19.98 -15.07
N HIS A 196 4.08 -19.32 -13.93
CA HIS A 196 4.58 -19.78 -12.63
C HIS A 196 3.49 -20.34 -11.70
N GLY A 197 2.33 -20.70 -12.26
CA GLY A 197 1.28 -21.43 -11.55
C GLY A 197 0.52 -20.62 -10.50
N CYS A 198 0.55 -19.30 -10.57
CA CYS A 198 -0.26 -18.45 -9.70
C CYS A 198 -1.74 -18.55 -10.08
N ARG A 199 -2.62 -18.50 -9.08
CA ARG A 199 -4.08 -18.54 -9.23
C ARG A 199 -4.71 -17.19 -8.92
N THR A 200 -4.16 -16.10 -9.46
CA THR A 200 -4.73 -14.75 -9.29
C THR A 200 -6.13 -14.65 -9.91
N LEU A 201 -6.93 -13.67 -9.50
CA LEU A 201 -8.28 -13.45 -10.02
C LEU A 201 -8.37 -13.50 -11.57
N PRO A 202 -7.53 -12.75 -12.33
CA PRO A 202 -7.60 -12.77 -13.80
C PRO A 202 -7.22 -14.11 -14.43
N ILE A 203 -6.58 -15.01 -13.68
CA ILE A 203 -6.27 -16.38 -14.12
C ILE A 203 -7.44 -17.32 -13.85
N VAL A 204 -8.05 -17.24 -12.66
CA VAL A 204 -9.11 -18.17 -12.23
C VAL A 204 -10.46 -17.85 -12.85
N ILE A 205 -10.92 -16.60 -12.74
CA ILE A 205 -12.25 -16.18 -13.21
C ILE A 205 -12.21 -15.48 -14.57
N GLY A 206 -11.00 -15.21 -15.08
CA GLY A 206 -10.77 -14.56 -16.35
C GLY A 206 -10.87 -13.04 -16.30
N PHE A 207 -10.42 -12.43 -17.38
CA PHE A 207 -10.23 -10.99 -17.51
C PHE A 207 -11.51 -10.16 -17.32
N ARG A 208 -12.59 -10.53 -18.02
CA ARG A 208 -13.87 -9.79 -17.98
C ARG A 208 -14.52 -9.82 -16.59
N LYS A 209 -14.54 -10.99 -15.94
CA LYS A 209 -15.09 -11.13 -14.58
C LYS A 209 -14.24 -10.41 -13.54
N THR A 210 -12.92 -10.36 -13.72
CA THR A 210 -12.03 -9.59 -12.83
C THR A 210 -12.34 -8.09 -12.89
N LYS A 211 -12.63 -7.53 -14.07
CA LYS A 211 -13.14 -6.15 -14.18
C LYS A 211 -14.45 -5.96 -13.41
N GLN A 212 -15.40 -6.91 -13.50
CA GLN A 212 -16.65 -6.83 -12.73
C GLN A 212 -16.41 -6.81 -11.21
N VAL A 213 -15.44 -7.59 -10.72
CA VAL A 213 -15.02 -7.53 -9.30
C VAL A 213 -14.47 -6.15 -8.94
N ILE A 214 -13.63 -5.54 -9.79
CA ILE A 214 -13.14 -4.17 -9.59
C ILE A 214 -14.31 -3.18 -9.50
N PHE A 215 -15.31 -3.27 -10.38
CA PHE A 215 -16.50 -2.42 -10.35
C PHE A 215 -17.33 -2.62 -9.08
N LEU A 216 -17.52 -3.86 -8.62
CA LEU A 216 -18.24 -4.14 -7.38
C LEU A 216 -17.54 -3.52 -6.16
N ILE A 217 -16.20 -3.64 -6.10
CA ILE A 217 -15.38 -3.01 -5.06
C ILE A 217 -15.46 -1.49 -5.13
N ALA A 218 -15.45 -0.92 -6.34
CA ALA A 218 -15.59 0.52 -6.57
C ALA A 218 -16.94 1.06 -6.09
N ILE A 219 -18.04 0.31 -6.29
CA ILE A 219 -19.36 0.68 -5.75
C ILE A 219 -19.31 0.72 -4.23
N GLY A 220 -18.79 -0.34 -3.59
CA GLY A 220 -18.63 -0.38 -2.13
C GLY A 220 -17.79 0.77 -1.59
N PHE A 221 -16.72 1.12 -2.30
CA PHE A 221 -15.87 2.26 -2.00
C PHE A 221 -16.64 3.59 -2.06
N VAL A 222 -17.34 3.86 -3.16
CA VAL A 222 -18.14 5.09 -3.32
C VAL A 222 -19.23 5.19 -2.24
N CYS A 223 -19.94 4.10 -1.96
CA CYS A 223 -20.93 4.06 -0.89
C CYS A 223 -20.31 4.38 0.48
N SER A 224 -19.12 3.82 0.79
CA SER A 224 -18.43 4.09 2.05
C SER A 224 -18.06 5.58 2.22
N ILE A 225 -17.59 6.21 1.14
CA ILE A 225 -17.24 7.64 1.14
C ILE A 225 -18.49 8.49 1.30
N LEU A 226 -19.57 8.22 0.57
CA LEU A 226 -20.81 8.97 0.69
C LEU A 226 -21.37 8.94 2.12
N ILE A 227 -21.42 7.76 2.75
CA ILE A 227 -21.89 7.62 4.14
C ILE A 227 -21.10 8.52 5.08
N VAL A 228 -19.78 8.57 4.93
CA VAL A 228 -18.94 9.43 5.77
C VAL A 228 -19.16 10.90 5.46
N THR A 229 -19.16 11.30 4.19
CA THR A 229 -19.32 12.70 3.78
C THR A 229 -20.64 13.27 4.31
N PHE A 230 -21.73 12.50 4.26
CA PHE A 230 -23.02 12.89 4.85
C PHE A 230 -22.98 13.00 6.37
N LYS A 231 -22.19 12.16 7.07
CA LYS A 231 -22.04 12.25 8.53
C LYS A 231 -21.22 13.45 8.98
N ILE A 232 -20.17 13.81 8.25
CA ILE A 232 -19.31 14.95 8.60
C ILE A 232 -20.02 16.28 8.31
N ALA A 233 -20.90 16.31 7.30
CA ALA A 233 -21.73 17.47 6.93
C ALA A 233 -20.94 18.78 6.71
N ASN A 234 -19.67 18.68 6.30
CA ASN A 234 -18.83 19.84 5.96
C ASN A 234 -18.94 20.15 4.44
N PRO A 235 -19.41 21.35 4.05
CA PRO A 235 -19.58 21.72 2.63
C PRO A 235 -18.28 21.68 1.81
N VAL A 236 -17.14 22.03 2.41
CA VAL A 236 -15.83 22.04 1.72
C VAL A 236 -15.42 20.62 1.36
N LEU A 237 -15.54 19.69 2.32
CA LEU A 237 -15.28 18.27 2.08
C LEU A 237 -16.25 17.66 1.06
N PHE A 238 -17.51 18.09 1.09
CA PHE A 238 -18.51 17.61 0.14
C PHE A 238 -18.12 17.97 -1.30
N ILE A 239 -17.71 19.23 -1.54
CA ILE A 239 -17.23 19.68 -2.86
C ILE A 239 -15.97 18.92 -3.25
N TYR A 240 -15.00 18.80 -2.34
CA TYR A 240 -13.74 18.12 -2.60
C TYR A 240 -13.94 16.64 -2.97
N PHE A 241 -14.69 15.88 -2.15
CA PHE A 241 -15.00 14.49 -2.45
C PHE A 241 -15.89 14.33 -3.67
N GLY A 242 -16.72 15.32 -4.00
CA GLY A 242 -17.45 15.37 -5.27
C GLY A 242 -16.52 15.45 -6.48
N ILE A 243 -15.52 16.35 -6.45
CA ILE A 243 -14.50 16.47 -7.50
C ILE A 243 -13.68 15.18 -7.59
N LEU A 244 -13.18 14.67 -6.46
CA LEU A 244 -12.42 13.43 -6.41
C LEU A 244 -13.24 12.24 -6.92
N GLY A 245 -14.55 12.21 -6.61
CA GLY A 245 -15.51 11.24 -7.11
C GLY A 245 -15.64 11.31 -8.64
N ALA A 246 -15.72 12.50 -9.23
CA ALA A 246 -15.73 12.66 -10.68
C ALA A 246 -14.44 12.14 -11.35
N VAL A 247 -13.27 12.44 -10.77
CA VAL A 247 -11.99 11.90 -11.26
C VAL A 247 -11.93 10.38 -11.10
N PHE A 248 -12.46 9.85 -9.99
CA PHE A 248 -12.55 8.41 -9.78
C PHE A 248 -13.49 7.73 -10.79
N MET A 249 -14.62 8.34 -11.14
CA MET A 249 -15.51 7.84 -12.19
C MET A 249 -14.82 7.82 -13.58
N TRP A 250 -14.04 8.86 -13.90
CA TRP A 250 -13.20 8.87 -15.09
C TRP A 250 -12.15 7.74 -15.08
N PHE A 251 -11.50 7.51 -13.94
CA PHE A 251 -10.58 6.38 -13.76
C PHE A 251 -11.29 5.04 -13.98
N MET A 252 -12.50 4.85 -13.44
CA MET A 252 -13.28 3.63 -13.65
C MET A 252 -13.70 3.45 -15.11
N TRP A 253 -14.02 4.53 -15.83
CA TRP A 253 -14.27 4.48 -17.27
C TRP A 253 -13.02 4.07 -18.06
N LYS A 254 -11.83 4.53 -17.67
CA LYS A 254 -10.55 4.04 -18.23
C LYS A 254 -10.34 2.54 -17.94
N VAL A 255 -10.64 2.07 -16.73
CA VAL A 255 -10.60 0.62 -16.38
C VAL A 255 -11.53 -0.20 -17.28
N TYR A 256 -12.72 0.32 -17.59
CA TYR A 256 -13.65 -0.34 -18.51
C TYR A 256 -13.04 -0.54 -19.91
N GLN A 257 -12.40 0.50 -20.47
CA GLN A 257 -11.81 0.46 -21.81
C GLN A 257 -10.45 -0.25 -21.90
N ALA A 258 -9.76 -0.44 -20.78
CA ALA A 258 -8.41 -0.98 -20.79
C ALA A 258 -8.37 -2.45 -21.20
N ASP A 259 -7.83 -2.78 -22.38
CA ASP A 259 -7.71 -4.18 -22.83
C ASP A 259 -6.27 -4.67 -23.04
N ARG A 260 -5.30 -3.75 -23.01
CA ARG A 260 -3.87 -4.04 -23.23
C ARG A 260 -3.08 -3.85 -21.94
N LYS A 261 -1.96 -4.57 -21.82
CA LYS A 261 -1.04 -4.48 -20.66
C LYS A 261 -0.63 -3.02 -20.36
N ASP A 262 -0.30 -2.25 -21.40
CA ASP A 262 0.13 -0.85 -21.24
C ASP A 262 -0.96 0.03 -20.62
N HIS A 263 -2.24 -0.21 -20.96
CA HIS A 263 -3.36 0.50 -20.35
C HIS A 263 -3.45 0.21 -18.84
N PHE A 264 -3.15 -1.02 -18.41
CA PHE A 264 -3.14 -1.37 -16.99
C PHE A 264 -1.94 -0.81 -16.24
N SER A 265 -0.79 -0.68 -16.90
CA SER A 265 0.38 0.00 -16.33
C SER A 265 0.12 1.49 -16.12
N GLU A 266 -0.56 2.15 -17.08
CA GLU A 266 -1.04 3.54 -16.94
C GLU A 266 -2.03 3.66 -15.77
N LEU A 267 -3.04 2.78 -15.70
CA LEU A 267 -4.02 2.75 -14.60
C LEU A 267 -3.37 2.51 -13.23
N SER A 268 -2.35 1.65 -13.15
CA SER A 268 -1.55 1.43 -11.93
C SER A 268 -0.81 2.70 -11.48
N THR A 269 -0.45 3.58 -12.43
CA THR A 269 0.16 4.88 -12.14
C THR A 269 -0.89 5.92 -11.76
N ILE A 270 -2.01 6.01 -12.50
CA ILE A 270 -3.12 6.92 -12.19
C ILE A 270 -3.68 6.64 -10.79
N SER A 271 -3.82 5.38 -10.40
CA SER A 271 -4.27 5.01 -9.06
C SER A 271 -3.33 5.49 -7.95
N LYS A 272 -2.00 5.53 -8.17
CA LYS A 272 -1.07 6.14 -7.20
C LYS A 272 -1.27 7.65 -7.09
N ILE A 273 -1.53 8.33 -8.21
CA ILE A 273 -1.82 9.77 -8.23
C ILE A 273 -3.12 10.02 -7.46
N LEU A 274 -4.17 9.23 -7.69
CA LEU A 274 -5.42 9.31 -6.93
C LEU A 274 -5.21 9.10 -5.43
N MET A 275 -4.37 8.15 -5.03
CA MET A 275 -4.02 7.96 -3.61
C MET A 275 -3.31 9.19 -3.03
N LEU A 276 -2.38 9.80 -3.79
CA LEU A 276 -1.67 11.00 -3.34
C LEU A 276 -2.61 12.20 -3.21
N VAL A 277 -3.44 12.47 -4.22
CA VAL A 277 -4.42 13.56 -4.21
C VAL A 277 -5.42 13.34 -3.08
N GLY A 278 -5.93 12.12 -2.92
CA GLY A 278 -6.81 11.78 -1.79
C GLY A 278 -6.13 11.90 -0.43
N THR A 279 -4.82 11.73 -0.33
CA THR A 279 -4.10 12.01 0.93
C THR A 279 -3.97 13.51 1.18
N LEU A 280 -3.72 14.31 0.14
CA LEU A 280 -3.66 15.77 0.21
C LEU A 280 -4.99 16.40 0.62
N SER A 281 -6.11 15.69 0.46
CA SER A 281 -7.41 16.20 0.89
C SER A 281 -7.51 16.44 2.39
N MET A 282 -6.65 15.78 3.20
CA MET A 282 -6.57 16.02 4.63
C MET A 282 -6.26 17.48 4.96
N ALA A 283 -5.55 18.19 4.09
CA ALA A 283 -5.17 19.59 4.30
C ALA A 283 -6.33 20.60 4.17
N PHE A 284 -7.49 20.16 3.68
CA PHE A 284 -8.68 20.98 3.50
C PHE A 284 -9.76 20.71 4.57
N LEU A 285 -9.41 19.93 5.60
CA LEU A 285 -10.21 19.75 6.82
C LEU A 285 -9.98 20.92 7.77
#